data_AF-A0A1N6IF11-F1
#
_entry.id   AF-A0A1N6IF11-F1
#
_cell.length_a   1.000
_cell.length_b   1.000
_cell.length_c   1.000
_cell.angle_alpha   90.00
_cell.angle_beta   90.00
_cell.angle_gamma   90.00
#
_symmetry.space_group_name_H-M   'P 1'
#
loop_
_entity.id
_entity.type
_entity.pdbx_description
1 polymer ?
#
loop_
_entity_poly.entity_id
_entity_poly.type
_entity_poly.pdbx_seq_one_letter_code
_entity_poly.pdbx_strand_id
1 'polypeptide(L)' 'MAAQRLPRGTRLKPVRLGWAIEERKKQRLEALAAHAGVSGAVFLERLIDHVDTELNDRGLPTWWPEQQPPRDGELPIDSA' A
#
# COMPACT_ATOMS: atom_id res chain seq x y z
N MET A 1 -21.03 7.36 -14.81
CA MET A 1 -20.52 6.02 -15.18
C MET A 1 -20.46 5.16 -13.92
N ALA A 2 -21.09 4.00 -13.90
CA ALA A 2 -21.06 3.11 -12.73
C ALA A 2 -19.67 2.45 -12.64
N ALA A 3 -19.03 2.49 -11.46
CA ALA A 3 -17.76 1.80 -11.24
C ALA A 3 -17.92 0.31 -11.53
N GLN A 4 -16.97 -0.30 -12.23
CA GLN A 4 -16.90 -1.75 -12.45
C GLN A 4 -16.70 -2.41 -11.09
N ARG A 5 -17.81 -2.85 -10.50
CA ARG A 5 -17.78 -3.65 -9.27
C ARG A 5 -17.34 -5.06 -9.66
N LEU A 6 -16.46 -5.65 -8.86
CA LEU A 6 -16.22 -7.09 -8.94
C LEU A 6 -17.57 -7.83 -8.90
N PRO A 7 -17.78 -8.84 -9.76
CA PRO A 7 -19.01 -9.61 -9.72
C PRO A 7 -19.24 -10.18 -8.32
N ARG A 8 -20.48 -10.17 -7.85
CA ARG A 8 -20.81 -10.72 -6.52
C ARG A 8 -20.39 -12.20 -6.46
N GLY A 9 -19.74 -12.60 -5.36
CA GLY A 9 -19.33 -13.99 -5.14
C GLY A 9 -17.98 -14.39 -5.76
N THR A 10 -17.26 -13.49 -6.44
CA THR A 10 -15.92 -13.82 -6.98
C THR A 10 -14.80 -13.73 -5.94
N ARG A 11 -15.05 -13.08 -4.80
CA ARG A 11 -14.09 -13.03 -3.69
C ARG A 11 -14.15 -14.34 -2.92
N LEU A 12 -13.05 -15.09 -2.93
CA LEU A 12 -12.93 -16.39 -2.23
C LEU A 12 -12.96 -16.24 -0.70
N LYS A 13 -12.19 -15.30 -0.16
CA LYS A 13 -12.07 -15.06 1.30
C LYS A 13 -11.94 -13.56 1.60
N PRO A 14 -13.03 -12.77 1.47
CA PRO A 14 -12.95 -11.33 1.71
C PRO A 14 -12.73 -11.01 3.20
N VAL A 15 -11.78 -10.12 3.49
CA VAL A 15 -11.54 -9.56 4.83
C VAL A 15 -11.85 -8.05 4.81
N ARG A 16 -12.39 -7.52 5.91
CA ARG A 16 -12.66 -6.08 6.06
C ARG A 16 -11.42 -5.35 6.57
N LEU A 17 -11.07 -4.23 5.94
CA LEU A 17 -10.02 -3.32 6.42
C LEU A 17 -10.62 -2.32 7.42
N GLY A 18 -9.97 -2.15 8.58
CA GLY A 18 -10.51 -1.39 9.72
C GLY A 18 -9.55 -0.33 10.27
N TRP A 19 -8.75 0.32 9.42
CA TRP A 19 -7.78 1.33 9.85
C TRP A 19 -8.37 2.74 9.90
N ALA A 20 -7.86 3.56 10.82
CA ALA A 20 -8.01 5.00 10.77
C ALA A 20 -6.90 5.61 9.91
N ILE A 21 -7.28 6.45 8.95
CA ILE A 21 -6.35 7.22 8.11
C ILE A 21 -6.85 8.65 7.95
N GLU A 22 -5.96 9.54 7.54
CA GLU A 22 -6.30 10.92 7.20
C GLU A 22 -7.40 11.00 6.13
N GLU A 23 -8.43 11.82 6.36
CA GLU A 23 -9.58 11.95 5.46
C GLU A 23 -9.14 12.29 4.02
N ARG A 24 -8.22 13.25 3.88
CA ARG A 24 -7.68 13.67 2.58
C ARG A 24 -7.04 12.50 1.81
N LYS A 25 -6.40 11.56 2.51
CA LYS A 25 -5.78 10.39 1.90
C LYS A 25 -6.83 9.38 1.44
N LYS A 26 -7.88 9.16 2.26
CA LYS A 26 -9.04 8.35 1.85
C LYS A 26 -9.70 8.92 0.59
N GLN A 27 -10.01 10.22 0.59
CA GLN A 27 -10.63 10.88 -0.57
C GLN A 27 -9.77 10.76 -1.82
N ARG A 28 -8.44 10.89 -1.69
CA ARG A 28 -7.52 10.71 -2.82
C ARG A 28 -7.55 9.29 -3.37
N LEU A 29 -7.56 8.26 -2.52
CA LEU A 29 -7.66 6.86 -2.94
C LEU A 29 -8.96 6.61 -3.73
N GLU A 30 -10.09 7.10 -3.22
CA GLU A 30 -11.40 6.94 -3.89
C GLU A 30 -11.44 7.65 -5.25
N ALA A 31 -10.84 8.84 -5.36
CA ALA A 31 -10.75 9.56 -6.63
C ALA A 31 -9.90 8.80 -7.66
N LEU A 32 -8.77 8.23 -7.25
CA LEU A 32 -7.93 7.38 -8.12
C LEU A 32 -8.68 6.12 -8.58
N ALA A 33 -9.38 5.46 -7.66
CA ALA A 33 -10.19 4.29 -7.98
C ALA A 33 -11.32 4.63 -8.97
N ALA A 34 -11.98 5.78 -8.78
CA ALA A 34 -13.01 6.26 -9.69
C ALA A 34 -12.47 6.53 -11.10
N HIS A 35 -11.28 7.17 -11.21
CA HIS A 35 -10.61 7.36 -12.51
C HIS A 35 -10.23 6.04 -13.18
N ALA A 36 -9.84 5.04 -12.39
CA ALA A 36 -9.55 3.69 -12.87
C ALA A 36 -10.83 2.85 -13.13
N GLY A 37 -12.03 3.39 -12.86
CA GLY A 37 -13.29 2.71 -13.05
C GLY A 37 -13.53 1.53 -12.11
N VAL A 38 -12.84 1.44 -10.97
CA VAL A 38 -12.92 0.32 -10.02
C VAL A 38 -13.32 0.81 -8.62
N SER A 39 -13.61 -0.11 -7.70
CA SER A 39 -13.82 0.26 -6.30
C SER A 39 -12.50 0.57 -5.57
N GLY A 40 -12.57 1.37 -4.50
CA GLY A 40 -11.39 1.66 -3.66
C GLY A 40 -10.68 0.41 -3.14
N ALA A 41 -11.42 -0.65 -2.82
CA ALA A 41 -10.84 -1.93 -2.41
C ALA A 41 -10.04 -2.61 -3.53
N VAL A 42 -10.56 -2.61 -4.77
CA VAL A 42 -9.84 -3.18 -5.93
C VAL A 42 -8.61 -2.35 -6.26
N PHE A 43 -8.73 -1.03 -6.19
CA PHE A 43 -7.59 -0.16 -6.43
C PHE A 43 -6.49 -0.39 -5.39
N LEU A 44 -6.85 -0.53 -4.11
CA LEU A 44 -5.91 -0.84 -3.05
C LEU A 44 -5.25 -2.20 -3.22
N GLU A 45 -6.01 -3.25 -3.57
CA GLU A 45 -5.47 -4.58 -3.89
C GLU A 45 -4.41 -4.48 -5.00
N ARG A 46 -4.69 -3.77 -6.10
CA ARG A 46 -3.71 -3.56 -7.18
C ARG A 46 -2.50 -2.74 -6.76
N LEU A 47 -2.68 -1.79 -5.85
CA LEU A 47 -1.57 -0.99 -5.32
C LEU A 47 -0.64 -1.86 -4.47
N ILE A 48 -1.18 -2.78 -3.68
CA ILE A 48 -0.40 -3.76 -2.92
C ILE A 48 0.36 -4.68 -3.89
N ASP A 49 -0.31 -5.25 -4.89
CA ASP A 49 0.34 -6.10 -5.90
C ASP A 49 1.49 -5.38 -6.63
N HIS A 50 1.34 -4.07 -6.90
CA HIS A 50 2.40 -3.28 -7.52
C HIS A 50 3.56 -3.03 -6.55
N VAL A 51 3.27 -2.71 -5.29
CA VAL A 51 4.30 -2.50 -4.27
C VAL A 51 5.19 -3.73 -4.09
N ASP A 52 4.63 -4.95 -4.23
CA ASP A 52 5.40 -6.20 -4.17
C ASP A 52 6.51 -6.29 -5.24
N THR A 53 6.40 -5.53 -6.33
CA THR A 53 7.42 -5.46 -7.38
C THR A 53 8.57 -4.50 -7.08
N GLU A 54 8.42 -3.65 -6.06
CA GLU A 54 9.36 -2.57 -5.70
C GLU A 54 9.90 -2.75 -4.28
N LEU A 55 9.95 -3.99 -3.77
CA LEU A 55 10.45 -4.29 -2.43
C LEU A 55 11.98 -4.45 -2.42
N ASN A 56 12.59 -4.00 -1.32
CA ASN A 56 13.99 -4.31 -0.98
C ASN A 56 14.13 -5.67 -0.27
N ASP A 57 15.36 -6.06 0.05
CA ASP A 57 15.67 -7.32 0.76
C ASP A 57 15.03 -7.46 2.15
N ARG A 58 14.47 -6.37 2.71
CA ARG A 58 13.75 -6.35 3.99
C ARG A 58 12.23 -6.48 3.81
N GLY A 59 11.73 -6.61 2.58
CA GLY A 59 10.31 -6.62 2.28
C GLY A 59 9.64 -5.25 2.44
N LEU A 60 10.41 -4.15 2.39
CA LEU A 60 9.87 -2.79 2.41
C LEU A 60 9.93 -2.18 1.01
N PRO A 61 8.98 -1.32 0.62
CA PRO A 61 9.08 -0.57 -0.62
C PRO A 61 10.38 0.23 -0.67
N THR A 62 11.04 0.29 -1.82
CA THR A 62 12.30 1.03 -2.01
C THR A 62 12.21 2.53 -1.70
N TRP A 63 11.04 3.12 -1.84
CA TRP A 63 10.74 4.51 -1.50
C TRP A 63 10.30 4.69 -0.04
N TRP A 64 10.15 3.61 0.72
CA TRP A 64 9.81 3.70 2.14
C TRP A 64 10.96 4.38 2.88
N PRO A 65 10.70 5.41 3.70
CA PRO A 65 11.76 6.09 4.43
C PRO A 65 12.56 5.06 5.22
N GLU A 66 13.89 5.03 5.02
CA GLU A 66 14.76 4.27 5.89
C GLU A 66 14.64 4.87 7.29
N GLN A 67 13.78 4.28 8.13
CA GLN A 67 14.02 4.34 9.55
C GLN A 67 15.24 3.46 9.76
N GLN A 68 16.43 4.07 9.70
CA GLN A 68 17.63 3.45 10.23
C GLN A 68 17.46 3.37 11.76
N PRO A 69 17.39 2.17 12.33
CA PRO A 69 18.44 1.76 13.22
C PRO A 69 19.56 1.16 12.37
N PRO A 70 20.82 1.32 12.79
CA PRO A 70 21.90 0.56 12.22
C PRO A 70 21.49 -0.92 12.22
N ARG A 71 21.88 -1.65 11.17
CA ARG A 71 21.85 -3.11 11.20
C ARG A 71 22.50 -3.51 12.54
N ASP A 72 21.84 -4.36 13.32
CA ASP A 72 22.44 -4.90 14.55
C ASP A 72 23.85 -5.41 14.21
N GLY A 73 24.87 -4.66 14.60
CA GLY A 73 26.28 -4.92 14.26
C GLY A 73 27.09 -3.75 13.70
N GLU A 74 26.49 -2.65 13.23
CA GLU A 74 27.25 -1.48 12.76
C GLU A 74 27.27 -0.38 13.84
N LEU A 75 28.36 -0.30 14.60
CA LEU A 75 28.65 0.86 15.45
C LEU A 75 29.05 2.03 14.53
N PRO A 76 28.48 3.24 14.71
CA PRO A 76 29.02 4.43 14.06
C PRO A 76 30.45 4.61 14.56
N ILE A 77 31.43 4.48 13.66
CA ILE A 77 32.79 4.87 13.99
C ILE A 77 32.79 6.40 13.99
N ASP A 78 32.77 7.00 15.18
CA ASP A 78 33.09 8.41 15.38
C ASP A 78 34.44 8.67 14.69
N SER A 79 34.38 9.42 13.59
CA SER A 79 35.58 9.90 12.92
C SER A 79 36.10 11.07 13.77
N ALA A 80 37.23 10.82 14.42
CA ALA A 80 37.97 11.76 15.26
C ALA A 80 38.35 13.07 14.57
#